data_AF-A0A0Q9QAE1-F1
#
_entry.id   AF-A0A0Q9QAE1-F1
#
_cell.length_a   1.000
_cell.length_b   1.000
_cell.length_c   1.000
_cell.angle_alpha   90.00
_cell.angle_beta   90.00
_cell.angle_gamma   90.00
#
_symmetry.space_group_name_H-M   'P 1'
#
loop_
_entity.id
_entity.type
_entity.pdbx_description
1 polymer ?
#
loop_
_entity_poly.entity_id
_entity_poly.type
_entity_poly.pdbx_seq_one_letter_code
_entity_poly.pdbx_strand_id
1 'polypeptide(L)'
;MDTVPDNRTPEQIEAEIEAQRAQLADTVDQLTAKLDVKSQARAKVADVKHRATSDDGAPRPEVLAAAGSLLAMALVLVWWRHRS
;
A
#
# COMPACT_ATOMS: atom_id res chain seq x y z
N MET A 1 6.10 -40.66 -14.60
CA MET A 1 5.78 -39.69 -13.52
C MET A 1 6.69 -40.08 -12.37
N ASP A 2 7.96 -39.67 -12.45
CA ASP A 2 8.97 -40.14 -11.51
C ASP A 2 8.85 -39.34 -10.22
N THR A 3 8.27 -39.97 -9.20
CA THR A 3 8.34 -39.48 -7.83
C THR A 3 9.76 -39.69 -7.36
N VAL A 4 10.58 -38.64 -7.38
CA VAL A 4 11.90 -38.65 -6.74
C VAL A 4 11.69 -39.05 -5.28
N PRO A 5 12.29 -40.15 -4.78
CA PRO A 5 12.23 -40.47 -3.36
C PRO A 5 12.93 -39.34 -2.60
N ASP A 6 12.18 -38.64 -1.75
CA ASP A 6 12.69 -37.56 -0.92
C ASP A 6 13.73 -38.13 0.04
N ASN A 7 15.00 -38.03 -0.34
CA ASN A 7 16.17 -38.53 0.37
C ASN A 7 16.75 -37.48 1.34
N ARG A 8 15.99 -36.43 1.63
CA ARG A 8 16.39 -35.38 2.57
C ARG A 8 16.29 -35.89 4.01
N THR A 9 17.27 -35.54 4.82
CA THR A 9 17.24 -35.87 6.25
C THR A 9 16.24 -34.97 6.97
N PRO A 10 15.64 -35.42 8.10
CA PRO A 10 14.74 -34.58 8.89
C PRO A 10 15.35 -33.20 9.24
N GLU A 11 16.64 -33.16 9.58
CA GLU A 11 17.38 -31.94 9.88
C GLU A 11 17.42 -30.96 8.69
N GLN A 12 17.52 -31.47 7.46
CA GLN A 12 17.49 -30.63 6.25
C GLN A 12 16.12 -30.01 6.02
N ILE A 13 15.05 -30.78 6.25
CA ILE A 13 13.68 -30.29 6.14
C ILE A 13 13.39 -29.21 7.19
N GLU A 14 13.88 -29.39 8.42
CA GLU A 14 13.76 -28.39 9.49
C GLU A 14 14.47 -27.09 9.11
N ALA A 15 15.72 -27.17 8.64
CA ALA A 15 16.48 -26.01 8.21
C ALA A 15 15.80 -25.26 7.04
N GLU A 16 15.23 -25.98 6.07
CA GLU A 16 14.45 -25.38 4.99
C GLU A 16 13.17 -24.69 5.48
N ILE A 17 12.46 -25.31 6.43
CA ILE A 17 11.24 -24.73 7.01
C ILE A 17 11.60 -23.43 7.75
N GLU A 18 12.68 -23.40 8.52
CA GLU A 18 13.15 -22.19 9.19
C GLU A 18 13.51 -21.10 8.19
N ALA A 19 14.24 -21.43 7.13
CA ALA A 19 14.58 -20.48 6.07
C ALA A 19 13.33 -19.92 5.36
N GLN A 20 12.36 -20.78 5.04
CA GLN A 20 11.10 -20.36 4.42
C GLN A 20 10.27 -19.49 5.37
N ARG A 21 10.21 -19.83 6.65
CA ARG A 21 9.52 -19.00 7.67
C ARG A 21 10.15 -17.63 7.77
N ALA A 22 11.48 -17.53 7.74
CA ALA A 22 12.18 -16.25 7.76
C ALA A 22 11.84 -15.41 6.51
N GLN A 23 11.85 -16.01 5.32
CA GLN A 23 11.48 -15.32 4.08
C GLN A 23 10.01 -14.85 4.07
N LEU A 24 9.10 -15.68 4.58
CA LEU A 24 7.69 -15.31 4.71
C LEU A 24 7.49 -14.20 5.72
N ALA A 25 8.20 -14.21 6.86
CA ALA A 25 8.16 -13.14 7.84
C ALA A 25 8.60 -11.81 7.23
N ASP A 26 9.72 -11.77 6.52
CA ASP A 26 10.19 -10.57 5.81
C ASP A 26 9.16 -10.07 4.78
N THR A 27 8.55 -11.00 4.03
CA THR A 27 7.50 -10.65 3.05
C THR A 27 6.25 -10.06 3.73
N VAL A 28 5.84 -10.62 4.86
CA VAL A 28 4.71 -10.13 5.66
C VAL A 28 5.01 -8.75 6.24
N ASP A 29 6.24 -8.52 6.72
CA ASP A 29 6.66 -7.21 7.25
C ASP A 29 6.64 -6.14 6.15
N GLN A 30 7.17 -6.44 4.96
CA GLN A 30 7.11 -5.53 3.82
C GLN A 30 5.68 -5.23 3.38
N LEU A 31 4.80 -6.24 3.37
CA LEU A 31 3.40 -6.04 3.01
C LEU A 31 2.67 -5.20 4.06
N THR A 32 2.94 -5.46 5.34
CA THR A 32 2.40 -4.70 6.47
C THR A 32 2.82 -3.24 6.39
N ALA A 33 4.10 -2.95 6.12
CA ALA A 33 4.58 -1.59 5.92
C ALA A 33 3.86 -0.87 4.76
N LYS A 34 3.64 -1.56 3.62
CA LYS A 34 2.89 -1.00 2.50
C LYS A 34 1.42 -0.75 2.85
N LEU A 35 0.80 -1.66 3.59
CA LEU A 35 -0.58 -1.52 4.04
C LEU A 35 -0.75 -0.39 5.04
N ASP A 36 0.22 -0.21 5.95
CA ASP A 36 0.21 0.89 6.91
C ASP A 36 0.26 2.25 6.20
N VAL A 37 1.17 2.44 5.24
CA VAL A 37 1.24 3.68 4.42
C VAL A 37 -0.09 3.94 3.70
N LYS A 38 -0.71 2.89 3.13
CA LYS A 38 -2.02 3.01 2.48
C LYS A 38 -3.13 3.39 3.47
N SER A 39 -3.12 2.82 4.66
CA SER A 39 -4.06 3.13 5.74
C SER A 39 -3.92 4.59 6.18
N GLN A 40 -2.68 5.05 6.42
CA GLN A 40 -2.38 6.43 6.77
C GLN A 40 -2.83 7.41 5.67
N ALA A 41 -2.59 7.10 4.40
CA ALA A 41 -3.05 7.93 3.29
C ALA A 41 -4.59 8.05 3.25
N ARG A 42 -5.29 6.92 3.44
CA ARG A 42 -6.76 6.90 3.51
C ARG A 42 -7.29 7.73 4.69
N ALA A 43 -6.67 7.60 5.86
CA ALA A 43 -7.04 8.38 7.04
C ALA A 43 -6.90 9.89 6.78
N LYS A 44 -5.78 10.33 6.18
CA LYS A 44 -5.58 11.74 5.80
C LYS A 44 -6.61 12.25 4.80
N VAL A 45 -7.01 11.43 3.82
CA VAL A 45 -8.07 11.79 2.87
C VAL A 45 -9.43 11.92 3.56
N ALA A 46 -9.77 10.99 4.46
CA ALA A 46 -11.01 11.05 5.23
C ALA A 46 -11.07 12.32 6.09
N ASP A 47 -9.97 12.66 6.75
CA ASP A 47 -9.78 13.89 7.51
C ASP A 47 -9.98 15.16 6.66
N VAL A 48 -9.35 15.21 5.48
CA VAL A 48 -9.52 16.35 4.56
C VAL A 48 -10.96 16.44 4.07
N LYS A 49 -11.59 15.31 3.73
CA LYS A 49 -13.01 15.27 3.33
C LYS A 49 -13.92 15.79 4.44
N HIS A 50 -13.67 15.39 5.69
CA HIS A 50 -14.42 15.89 6.84
C HIS A 50 -14.24 17.40 7.04
N ARG A 51 -13.02 17.93 6.86
CA ARG A 51 -12.77 19.38 6.96
C ARG A 51 -13.32 20.18 5.76
N ALA A 52 -13.42 19.56 4.59
CA ALA A 52 -13.87 20.21 3.35
C ALA A 52 -15.40 20.17 3.15
N THR A 53 -16.13 19.40 3.97
CA THR A 53 -17.59 19.31 3.92
C THR A 53 -18.18 20.26 4.98
N SER A 54 -19.13 21.13 4.61
CA SER A 54 -19.90 21.97 5.55
C SER A 54 -21.14 21.22 6.05
N ASP A 55 -21.81 21.70 7.11
CA ASP A 55 -22.95 21.02 7.76
C ASP A 55 -24.11 20.62 6.81
N ASP A 56 -24.26 21.29 5.66
CA ASP A 56 -25.28 20.97 4.64
C ASP A 56 -24.84 19.93 3.58
N GLY A 57 -23.64 19.35 3.69
CA GLY A 57 -23.17 18.30 2.77
C GLY A 57 -22.76 18.76 1.36
N ALA A 58 -22.91 20.05 1.04
CA ALA A 58 -22.49 20.62 -0.24
C ALA A 58 -21.04 21.18 -0.19
N PRO A 59 -20.18 20.86 -1.17
CA PRO A 59 -18.85 21.48 -1.28
C PRO A 59 -19.00 22.96 -1.65
N ARG A 60 -18.31 23.84 -0.92
CA ARG A 60 -18.35 25.30 -1.18
C ARG A 60 -17.83 25.61 -2.59
N PRO A 61 -18.47 26.48 -3.38
CA PRO A 61 -18.11 26.72 -4.78
C PRO A 61 -16.67 27.23 -4.99
N GLU A 62 -16.12 28.00 -4.04
CA GLU A 62 -14.71 28.42 -4.06
C GLU A 62 -13.74 27.23 -3.91
N VAL A 63 -14.14 26.20 -3.15
CA VAL A 63 -13.35 24.97 -2.96
C VAL A 63 -13.38 24.08 -4.20
N LEU A 64 -14.46 24.11 -4.98
CA LEU A 64 -14.56 23.34 -6.24
C LEU A 64 -13.57 23.86 -7.31
N ALA A 65 -13.46 25.18 -7.47
CA ALA A 65 -12.51 25.79 -8.39
C ALA A 65 -11.05 25.55 -7.95
N ALA A 66 -10.77 25.67 -6.64
CA ALA A 66 -9.45 25.39 -6.08
C ALA A 66 -9.08 23.90 -6.19
N ALA A 67 -10.01 22.98 -5.93
CA ALA A 67 -9.79 21.54 -5.98
C ALA A 67 -9.45 21.02 -7.39
N GLY A 68 -10.03 21.61 -8.44
CA GLY A 68 -9.71 21.24 -9.83
C GLY A 68 -8.23 21.49 -10.17
N SER A 69 -7.68 22.63 -9.76
CA SER A 69 -6.28 22.98 -10.01
C SER A 69 -5.30 22.08 -9.25
N LEU A 70 -5.63 21.70 -8.01
CA LEU A 70 -4.81 20.81 -7.18
C LEU A 70 -4.79 19.37 -7.72
N LEU A 71 -5.92 18.87 -8.22
CA LEU A 71 -6.00 17.55 -8.86
C LEU A 71 -5.16 17.51 -10.15
N ALA A 72 -5.26 18.55 -10.99
CA ALA A 72 -4.45 18.65 -12.20
C ALA A 72 -2.95 18.68 -11.87
N MET A 73 -2.54 19.48 -10.87
CA MET A 73 -1.14 19.56 -10.44
C MET A 73 -0.64 18.23 -9.85
N ALA A 74 -1.46 17.53 -9.06
CA ALA A 74 -1.11 16.23 -8.52
C ALA A 74 -0.90 15.17 -9.64
N LEU A 75 -1.76 15.15 -10.65
CA LEU A 75 -1.62 14.25 -11.80
C LEU A 75 -0.32 14.52 -12.58
N VAL A 76 0.02 15.79 -12.82
CA VAL A 76 1.29 16.17 -13.48
C VAL A 76 2.49 15.71 -12.65
N LEU A 77 2.44 15.88 -11.33
CA LEU A 77 3.54 15.51 -10.43
C LEU A 77 3.73 13.98 -10.37
N VAL A 78 2.64 13.22 -10.34
CA VAL A 78 2.66 11.75 -10.44
C VAL A 78 3.22 11.30 -11.79
N TRP A 79 2.79 11.93 -12.89
CA TRP A 79 3.30 11.62 -14.23
C TRP A 79 4.79 11.92 -14.34
N TRP A 80 5.27 13.02 -13.76
CA TRP A 80 6.68 13.39 -13.76
C TRP A 80 7.53 12.41 -12.93
N ARG A 81 7.00 11.95 -11.81
CA ARG A 81 7.63 10.95 -10.94
C ARG A 81 7.63 9.54 -11.54
N HIS A 82 6.69 9.22 -12.42
CA HIS A 82 6.64 7.93 -13.11
C HIS A 82 7.51 7.92 -14.38
N ARG A 83 7.85 9.09 -14.95
CA ARG A 83 8.73 9.18 -16.13
C ARG A 83 10.22 9.39 -15.82
N SER A 84 10.55 9.72 -14.57
CA SER A 84 11.92 9.89 -14.06
C SER A 84 12.38 8.60 -13.40
#